data_AF-A0A7T4QQK4-F1
#
_entry.id   AF-A0A7T4QQK4-F1
#
_cell.length_a   1.000
_cell.length_b   1.000
_cell.length_c   1.000
_cell.angle_alpha   90.00
_cell.angle_beta   90.00
_cell.angle_gamma   90.00
#
_symmetry.space_group_name_H-M   'P 1'
#
loop_
_entity.id
_entity.type
_entity.pdbx_description
1 polymer ?
#
loop_
_entity_poly.entity_id
_entity_poly.type
_entity_poly.pdbx_seq_one_letter_code
_entity_poly.pdbx_strand_id
1 'polypeptide(L)' 'MAFKHIFKVALSWFSTEKVASPKSKVYSKSHHISIEGKSDLAISAAKAFKGDPSLYNPEDLLLSSLV' A
#
# COMPACT_ATOMS: atom_id res chain seq x y z
N MET A 1 30.31 -10.12 16.42
CA MET A 1 28.86 -10.35 16.62
C MET A 1 28.13 -9.76 15.44
N ALA A 2 27.38 -10.57 14.69
CA ALA A 2 26.61 -10.06 13.55
C ALA A 2 25.36 -9.35 14.06
N PHE A 3 25.27 -8.03 13.87
CA PHE A 3 24.06 -7.28 14.15
C PHE A 3 23.00 -7.64 13.10
N LYS A 4 21.98 -8.38 13.52
CA LYS A 4 20.85 -8.71 12.64
C LYS A 4 19.85 -7.55 12.70
N HIS A 5 19.90 -6.66 11.72
CA HIS A 5 18.88 -5.64 11.55
C HIS A 5 17.63 -6.28 10.94
N ILE A 6 16.55 -6.38 11.72
CA ILE A 6 15.27 -6.92 11.27
C ILE A 6 14.33 -5.75 11.03
N PHE A 7 13.89 -5.57 9.79
CA PHE A 7 12.85 -4.62 9.42
C PHE A 7 11.52 -5.36 9.38
N LYS A 8 10.55 -4.89 10.17
CA LYS A 8 9.18 -5.41 10.17
C LYS A 8 8.23 -4.34 9.66
N VAL A 9 7.25 -4.79 8.89
CA VAL A 9 6.18 -3.95 8.36
C VAL A 9 4.88 -4.71 8.46
N ALA A 10 3.83 -4.04 8.91
CA ALA A 10 2.47 -4.56 8.93
C ALA A 10 1.70 -3.94 7.77
N LEU A 11 0.93 -4.76 7.07
CA LEU A 11 0.11 -4.32 5.95
C LEU A 11 -1.35 -4.71 6.21
N SER A 12 -2.22 -3.73 6.14
CA SER A 12 -3.67 -3.89 6.32
C SER A 12 -4.40 -3.53 5.03
N TRP A 13 -4.99 -4.52 4.39
CA TRP A 13 -5.84 -4.32 3.22
C TRP A 13 -7.21 -3.83 3.66
N PHE A 14 -7.70 -2.76 3.04
CA PHE A 14 -9.11 -2.39 3.16
C PHE A 14 -9.93 -3.31 2.24
N SER A 15 -10.29 -4.49 2.74
CA SER A 15 -11.30 -5.31 2.07
C SER A 15 -12.66 -4.65 2.32
N THR A 16 -13.15 -3.89 1.36
CA THR A 16 -14.57 -3.51 1.35
C THR A 16 -15.40 -4.74 0.98
N GLU A 17 -15.62 -5.61 1.97
CA GLU A 17 -16.76 -6.51 1.97
C GLU A 17 -18.02 -5.67 2.19
N LYS A 18 -18.47 -4.97 1.12
CA LYS A 18 -19.83 -4.43 0.87
C LYS A 18 -19.74 -3.20 -0.06
N VAL A 19 -19.65 -3.44 -1.37
CA VAL A 19 -20.26 -2.50 -2.32
C VAL A 19 -21.31 -3.25 -3.11
N ALA A 20 -22.53 -3.18 -2.59
CA ALA A 20 -23.74 -3.55 -3.29
C ALA A 20 -23.99 -2.55 -4.42
N SER A 21 -23.30 -2.65 -5.56
CA SER A 21 -23.72 -1.98 -6.80
C SER A 21 -23.07 -2.62 -8.03
N PRO A 22 -23.84 -3.19 -8.99
CA PRO A 22 -23.30 -3.81 -10.19
C PRO A 22 -23.16 -2.73 -11.26
N LYS A 23 -22.11 -1.90 -11.21
CA LYS A 23 -21.66 -1.06 -12.34
C LYS A 23 -20.32 -0.44 -11.97
N SER A 24 -19.25 -1.00 -12.53
CA SER A 24 -17.83 -0.65 -12.33
C SER A 24 -17.17 -1.36 -11.13
N LYS A 25 -16.40 -2.41 -11.44
CA LYS A 25 -15.47 -3.10 -10.53
C LYS A 25 -14.33 -2.14 -10.13
N VAL A 26 -14.61 -1.20 -9.23
CA VAL A 26 -13.57 -0.43 -8.56
C VAL A 26 -13.09 -1.27 -7.38
N TYR A 27 -12.19 -2.21 -7.65
CA TYR A 27 -11.41 -2.81 -6.58
C TYR A 27 -10.48 -1.70 -6.09
N SER A 28 -10.84 -1.04 -4.99
CA SER A 28 -9.90 -0.16 -4.29
C SER A 28 -8.77 -1.04 -3.76
N LYS A 29 -7.71 -1.23 -4.54
CA LYS A 29 -6.47 -1.92 -4.13
C LYS A 29 -5.65 -1.09 -3.14
N SER A 30 -6.31 -0.20 -2.42
CA SER A 30 -5.71 0.66 -1.43
C SER A 30 -5.54 -0.13 -0.14
N HIS A 31 -4.36 -0.02 0.45
CA HIS A 31 -3.98 -0.67 1.68
C HIS A 31 -3.16 0.30 2.52
N HIS A 32 -3.17 0.08 3.82
CA HIS A 32 -2.36 0.87 4.74
C HIS A 32 -1.16 0.04 5.17
N ILE A 33 0.00 0.69 5.18
CA ILE A 33 1.24 0.12 5.68
C ILE A 33 1.58 0.82 6.99
N SER A 34 1.72 0.03 8.04
CA SER A 34 2.14 0.48 9.36
C SER A 34 3.57 -0.02 9.60
N ILE A 35 4.49 0.91 9.81
CA ILE A 35 5.87 0.61 10.18
C ILE A 35 6.04 1.04 11.63
N GLU A 36 6.61 0.16 12.45
CA GLU A 36 6.86 0.43 13.86
C GLU A 36 7.71 1.71 14.01
N GLY A 37 7.15 2.72 14.71
CA GLY A 37 7.80 4.03 14.90
C GLY A 37 7.61 5.06 13.78
N LYS A 38 6.81 4.78 12.75
CA LYS A 38 6.44 5.73 11.69
C LYS A 38 4.92 5.88 11.56
N SER A 39 4.49 6.96 10.90
CA SER A 39 3.08 7.16 10.55
C SER A 39 2.61 6.12 9.53
N ASP A 40 1.32 5.78 9.61
CA ASP A 40 0.67 4.91 8.65
C ASP A 40 0.71 5.51 7.25
N LEU A 41 1.10 4.69 6.27
CA LEU A 41 1.17 5.07 4.87
C LEU A 41 -0.02 4.50 4.13
N ALA A 42 -0.87 5.39 3.61
CA ALA A 42 -1.92 5.01 2.68
C ALA A 42 -1.31 4.80 1.29
N ILE A 43 -1.36 3.56 0.81
CA ILE A 43 -0.74 3.15 -0.45
C ILE A 43 -1.83 2.59 -1.36
N SER A 44 -1.74 2.89 -2.65
CA SER A 44 -2.60 2.32 -3.68
C SER A 44 -1.77 1.62 -4.75
N ALA A 45 -2.43 0.91 -5.66
CA ALA A 45 -1.76 0.37 -6.84
C ALA A 45 -1.37 1.52 -7.79
N ALA A 46 -0.36 1.31 -8.64
CA ALA A 46 -0.04 2.31 -9.67
C ALA A 46 -1.24 2.57 -10.59
N LYS A 47 -1.29 3.77 -11.20
CA LYS A 47 -2.32 4.17 -12.18
C LYS A 47 -2.48 3.14 -13.31
N ALA A 48 -1.37 2.55 -13.76
CA ALA A 48 -1.36 1.49 -14.77
C ALA A 48 -2.20 0.26 -14.37
N PHE A 49 -2.37 0.02 -13.07
CA PHE A 49 -3.15 -1.08 -12.49
C PHE A 49 -4.49 -0.63 -11.91
N LYS A 50 -5.01 0.53 -12.34
CA LYS A 50 -6.29 1.12 -11.89
C LYS A 50 -6.33 1.52 -10.41
N GLY A 51 -5.18 1.84 -9.81
CA GLY A 51 -5.15 2.44 -8.48
C GLY A 51 -5.28 3.96 -8.51
N ASP A 52 -5.28 4.57 -7.33
CA ASP A 52 -5.39 6.02 -7.16
C ASP A 52 -4.02 6.68 -7.37
N PRO A 53 -3.85 7.54 -8.40
CA PRO A 53 -2.58 8.23 -8.65
C PRO A 53 -2.24 9.31 -7.61
N SER A 54 -3.19 9.66 -6.73
CA SER A 54 -2.98 10.65 -5.66
C SER A 54 -2.32 10.04 -4.42
N LEU A 55 -2.28 8.70 -4.34
CA LEU A 55 -1.65 7.96 -3.25
C LEU A 55 -0.31 7.37 -3.71
N TYR A 56 0.59 7.14 -2.76
CA TYR A 56 1.85 6.44 -3.04
C TYR A 56 1.58 5.02 -3.54
N ASN A 57 2.40 4.54 -4.46
CA ASN A 57 2.35 3.16 -4.95
C ASN A 57 3.59 2.39 -4.47
N PRO A 58 3.53 1.05 -4.41
CA PRO A 58 4.67 0.25 -3.94
C PRO A 58 5.89 0.37 -4.86
N GLU A 59 5.70 0.64 -6.15
CA GLU A 59 6.79 0.83 -7.11
C GLU A 59 7.59 2.12 -6.86
N ASP A 60 6.93 3.22 -6.54
CA ASP A 60 7.51 4.52 -6.17
C ASP A 60 8.27 4.40 -4.85
N LEU A 61 7.71 3.65 -3.88
CA LEU A 61 8.41 3.36 -2.62
C LEU A 61 9.65 2.50 -2.84
N LEU A 62 9.60 1.52 -3.75
CA LEU A 62 10.76 0.73 -4.13
C LEU A 62 11.83 1.58 -4.80
N LEU A 63 11.45 2.45 -5.74
CA LEU A 63 12.37 3.38 -6.40
C LEU A 63 13.01 4.34 -5.39
N SER A 64 12.25 4.83 -4.42
CA SER A 64 12.78 5.68 -3.34
C SER A 64 13.80 4.96 -2.44
N SER A 65 13.81 3.62 -2.43
CA SER A 65 14.77 2.85 -1.65
C SER A 65 16.11 2.68 -2.37
N LEU A 66 16.18 2.95 -3.68
CA LEU A 66 17.38 2.80 -4.50
C LEU A 66 18.20 4.10 -4.63
N VAL A 67 17.55 5.25 -4.52
CA VAL A 67 18.16 6.59 -4.60
C VAL A 67 18.66 7.04 -3.23
#